data_AF-A0A182EZK6-F1
#
_entry.id   AF-A0A182EZK6-F1
#
_cell.length_a   1.000
_cell.length_b   1.000
_cell.length_c   1.000
_cell.angle_alpha   90.00
_cell.angle_beta   90.00
_cell.angle_gamma   90.00
#
_symmetry.space_group_name_H-M   'P 1'
#
loop_
_entity.id
_entity.type
_entity.pdbx_description
1 polymer ?
#
loop_
_entity_poly.entity_id
_entity_poly.type
_entity_poly.pdbx_seq_one_letter_code
_entity_poly.pdbx_strand_id
1 'polypeptide(L)' 'MILFIIFPAIIVAVIGHNCHRGKLTSLQRDIIVDEHNKYRSRLVKGNFANKDGNLMPKGKNMMEM' A
#
# COMPACT_ATOMS: atom_id res chain seq x y z
N MET A 1 -27.30 -2.27 25.83
CA MET A 1 -26.76 -1.64 24.60
C MET A 1 -25.28 -1.99 24.40
N ILE A 2 -24.89 -3.27 24.51
CA ILE A 2 -23.50 -3.73 24.28
C ILE A 2 -23.33 -4.35 22.88
N LEU A 3 -24.45 -4.65 22.20
CA LEU A 3 -24.47 -5.32 20.89
C LEU A 3 -23.98 -4.45 19.72
N PHE A 4 -23.90 -3.12 19.88
CA PHE A 4 -23.53 -2.20 18.81
C PHE A 4 -22.02 -1.89 18.71
N ILE A 5 -21.22 -2.26 19.72
CA ILE A 5 -19.77 -1.96 19.74
C ILE A 5 -18.92 -3.11 19.18
N ILE A 6 -19.48 -4.32 19.08
CA ILE A 6 -18.75 -5.52 18.63
C ILE A 6 -18.66 -5.59 17.09
N PHE A 7 -19.58 -4.93 16.38
CA PHE A 7 -19.64 -4.97 14.92
C PHE A 7 -18.46 -4.31 14.18
N PRO A 8 -17.95 -3.11 14.55
CA PRO A 8 -16.87 -2.48 13.79
C PRO A 8 -15.52 -3.22 13.91
N ALA A 9 -15.26 -3.92 15.03
CA ALA A 9 -14.02 -4.67 15.23
C ALA A 9 -13.91 -5.91 14.31
N ILE A 10 -15.05 -6.53 13.99
CA ILE A 10 -15.10 -7.71 13.12
C ILE A 10 -14.83 -7.33 11.65
N ILE A 11 -15.28 -6.14 11.21
CA ILE A 11 -15.12 -5.70 9.81
C ILE A 11 -13.65 -5.49 9.43
N VAL A 12 -12.81 -5.00 10.35
CA VAL A 12 -11.38 -4.76 10.08
C VAL A 12 -10.59 -6.07 9.88
N ALA A 13 -11.05 -7.18 10.46
CA ALA A 13 -10.34 -8.46 10.40
C ALA A 13 -10.51 -9.21 9.06
N VAL A 14 -11.57 -8.93 8.29
CA VAL A 14 -11.95 -9.75 7.12
C VAL A 14 -11.36 -9.26 5.79
N ILE A 15 -10.88 -8.01 5.72
CA ILE A 15 -10.34 -7.42 4.48
C ILE A 15 -8.82 -7.65 4.33
N GLY A 16 -8.19 -8.26 5.33
CA GLY A 16 -6.76 -8.45 5.33
C GLY A 16 -6.31 -9.60 4.44
N HIS A 17 -5.32 -9.35 3.57
CA HIS A 17 -4.53 -10.43 2.97
C HIS A 17 -4.12 -11.40 4.10
N ASN A 18 -4.28 -12.72 3.97
CA ASN A 18 -3.92 -13.63 5.06
C ASN A 18 -2.51 -14.19 4.84
N CYS A 19 -1.53 -13.65 5.55
CA CYS A 19 -0.17 -14.20 5.58
C CYS A 19 -0.01 -15.06 6.83
N HIS A 20 -0.05 -16.39 6.66
CA HIS A 20 0.09 -17.32 7.79
C HIS A 20 1.41 -17.12 8.52
N ARG A 21 1.37 -16.99 9.85
CA ARG A 21 2.54 -16.69 10.71
C ARG A 21 3.27 -15.37 10.35
N GLY A 22 2.61 -14.46 9.63
CA GLY A 22 3.14 -13.13 9.34
C GLY A 22 3.27 -12.28 10.60
N LYS A 23 4.33 -11.46 10.67
CA LYS A 23 4.56 -10.53 11.78
C LYS A 23 3.89 -9.16 11.56
N LEU A 24 3.34 -8.93 10.36
CA LEU A 24 2.66 -7.70 9.98
C LEU A 24 1.16 -7.89 10.04
N THR A 25 0.45 -6.89 10.57
CA THR A 25 -1.00 -6.83 10.45
C THR A 25 -1.40 -6.71 8.98
N SER A 26 -2.66 -7.00 8.68
CA SER A 26 -3.23 -6.76 7.34
C SER A 26 -3.09 -5.30 6.93
N LEU A 27 -3.54 -4.39 7.80
CA LEU A 27 -3.46 -2.95 7.57
C LEU A 27 -2.03 -2.48 7.27
N GLN A 28 -1.03 -3.00 7.99
CA GLN A 28 0.37 -2.66 7.72
C GLN A 28 0.79 -3.11 6.32
N ARG A 29 0.35 -4.28 5.85
CA ARG A 29 0.67 -4.77 4.51
C ARG A 29 -0.02 -3.94 3.44
N ASP A 30 -1.28 -3.59 3.65
CA ASP A 30 -2.04 -2.74 2.72
C ASP A 30 -1.36 -1.37 2.57
N ILE A 31 -0.99 -0.74 3.71
CA ILE A 31 -0.25 0.54 3.71
C ILE A 31 1.07 0.42 2.96
N ILE A 32 1.81 -0.68 3.15
CA ILE A 32 3.08 -0.90 2.47
C ILE A 32 2.87 -1.00 0.95
N VAL A 33 1.89 -1.79 0.50
CA VAL A 33 1.60 -1.97 -0.93
C VAL A 33 1.15 -0.65 -1.57
N ASP A 34 0.24 0.07 -0.92
CA ASP A 34 -0.24 1.38 -1.39
C ASP A 34 0.89 2.40 -1.55
N GLU A 35 1.77 2.51 -0.55
CA GLU A 35 2.87 3.46 -0.59
C GLU A 35 3.90 3.08 -1.69
N HIS A 36 4.14 1.79 -1.91
CA HIS A 36 4.96 1.34 -3.05
C HIS A 36 4.32 1.69 -4.39
N ASN A 37 3.03 1.41 -4.58
CA ASN A 37 2.32 1.72 -5.82
C ASN A 37 2.28 3.24 -6.09
N LYS A 38 2.15 4.07 -5.04
CA LYS A 38 2.27 5.52 -5.12
C LYS A 38 3.67 5.97 -5.58
N TYR A 39 4.74 5.40 -5.04
CA TYR A 39 6.10 5.70 -5.51
C TYR A 39 6.31 5.23 -6.95
N ARG A 40 5.87 4.02 -7.31
CA ARG A 40 5.91 3.49 -8.68
C ARG A 40 5.20 4.43 -9.67
N SER A 41 4.02 4.92 -9.29
CA SER A 41 3.24 5.88 -10.09
C SER A 41 3.96 7.23 -10.26
N ARG A 42 4.57 7.75 -9.19
CA ARG A 42 5.35 9.01 -9.27
C ARG A 42 6.61 8.85 -10.13
N LEU A 43 7.30 7.73 -9.97
CA LEU A 43 8.49 7.39 -10.74
C LEU A 43 8.17 7.28 -12.24
N VAL A 44 7.16 6.49 -12.60
CA VAL A 44 6.81 6.26 -14.02
C VAL A 44 6.30 7.52 -14.72
N LYS A 45 5.72 8.48 -13.98
CA LYS A 45 5.33 9.81 -14.50
C LYS A 45 6.52 10.73 -14.76
N GLY A 46 7.72 10.37 -14.29
CA GLY A 46 8.93 11.16 -14.40
C GLY A 46 8.97 12.36 -13.45
N ASN A 47 8.26 12.28 -12.31
CA ASN A 47 8.14 13.38 -11.34
C ASN A 47 9.08 13.21 -10.14
N PHE A 48 10.01 12.28 -10.18
CA PHE A 48 10.90 11.95 -9.06
C PHE A 48 12.34 12.27 -9.43
N ALA A 49 13.03 13.07 -8.62
CA ALA A 49 14.44 13.39 -8.84
C ALA A 49 15.36 12.29 -8.30
N ASN A 50 16.44 12.00 -9.01
CA ASN A 50 17.53 11.16 -8.54
C ASN A 50 18.44 11.95 -7.58
N LYS A 51 19.48 11.30 -7.06
CA LYS A 51 20.46 11.93 -6.15
C LYS A 51 21.13 13.18 -6.74
N ASP A 52 21.30 13.21 -8.06
CA ASP A 52 21.96 14.31 -8.78
C ASP A 52 20.99 15.44 -9.12
N GLY A 53 19.73 15.35 -8.68
CA GLY A 53 18.67 16.35 -8.94
C GLY A 53 17.97 16.18 -10.29
N ASN A 54 18.38 15.19 -11.11
CA ASN A 54 17.77 14.95 -12.41
C ASN A 54 16.47 14.17 -12.26
N LEU A 55 15.42 14.59 -12.97
CA LEU A 55 14.16 13.83 -13.02
C LEU A 55 14.38 12.47 -13.67
N MET A 56 13.85 11.44 -13.04
CA MET A 56 13.81 10.08 -13.56
C MET A 56 12.98 10.03 -14.86
N PRO A 57 13.32 9.15 -15.81
CA PRO A 57 12.62 9.07 -17.09
C PRO A 57 11.17 8.60 -16.90
N LYS A 58 10.30 9.04 -17.83
CA LYS A 58 8.95 8.48 -17.94
C LYS A 58 9.03 7.02 -18.38
N GLY A 59 8.17 6.18 -17.82
CA GLY A 59 8.05 4.78 -18.20
C GLY A 59 6.68 4.45 -18.79
N LYS A 60 6.54 3.21 -19.25
CA LYS A 60 5.27 2.62 -19.68
C LYS A 60 5.12 1.23 -19.06
N ASN A 61 3.88 0.76 -18.92
CA ASN A 61 3.57 -0.59 -18.43
C ASN A 61 4.17 -0.92 -17.05
N MET A 62 4.26 0.08 -16.16
CA MET A 62 4.62 -0.16 -14.76
C MET A 62 3.47 -0.90 -14.08
N MET A 63 3.69 -2.17 -13.70
CA MET A 63 2.64 -2.98 -13.10
C MET A 63 2.28 -2.49 -11.70
N GLU A 64 1.01 -2.64 -11.34
CA GLU A 64 0.56 -2.54 -9.96
C GLU A 64 0.99 -3.80 -9.19
N MET A 65 1.37 -3.62 -7.93
CA MET A 65 1.69 -4.72 -7.02
C MET A 65 0.43 -5.40 -6.49
#